data_AF-A0A350X892-F1
#
_entry.id   AF-A0A350X892-F1
#
_cell.length_a   1.000
_cell.length_b   1.000
_cell.length_c   1.000
_cell.angle_alpha   90.00
_cell.angle_beta   90.00
_cell.angle_gamma   90.00
#
_symmetry.space_group_name_H-M   'P 1'
#
loop_
_entity.id
_entity.type
_entity.pdbx_description
1 polymer ?
#
loop_
_entity_poly.entity_id
_entity_poly.type
_entity_poly.pdbx_seq_one_letter_code
_entity_poly.pdbx_strand_id
1 'polypeptide(L)'
;MSQTAVHNPDTRGIHNAMDVELRKVFKVFNGETAVRGVDLDIRQGEFFSILGPSGCGKTTTLRLIAGFEMPSAGEVLIQSQSMTSVPPYRRPVNTVFQSYALFNHLSVWDNIAFGLRIKGLPKATIADRVKEALKLVKMDAFANRLPNQLSGGQQQRVALARALVNRPAVLLLDEPLGALDLKLRKEMQVELSNLHQDLGLTFVMVTHDQEEALSLSDRIAVMYEGRVEQIGTPSEIYERPRTPFVADFIGDTNLFPGRVDEADGSTIQVLTENKLRIIVQKSEGMGGVREQEQVVVSVRPEKIKLSIEPPNVSANYFEGNLKHVMYMGTHVHCVVELKSGDR
;
A
#
# COMPACT_ATOMS: atom_id res chain seq x y z
N MET A 1 -0.79 -38.12 10.26
CA MET A 1 -1.47 -37.32 11.30
C MET A 1 -0.70 -36.03 11.48
N SER A 2 -1.13 -34.97 10.81
CA SER A 2 -0.63 -33.61 10.97
C SER A 2 -1.61 -32.71 10.22
N GLN A 3 -2.70 -32.35 10.90
CA GLN A 3 -3.68 -31.39 10.39
C GLN A 3 -3.04 -30.00 10.46
N THR A 4 -2.75 -29.44 9.30
CA THR A 4 -2.45 -28.03 9.13
C THR A 4 -3.72 -27.25 9.39
N ALA A 5 -3.76 -26.50 10.49
CA ALA A 5 -4.88 -25.62 10.81
C ALA A 5 -4.91 -24.48 9.79
N VAL A 6 -5.89 -24.53 8.89
CA VAL A 6 -6.27 -23.40 8.03
C VAL A 6 -6.86 -22.34 8.96
N HIS A 7 -6.15 -21.23 9.13
CA HIS A 7 -6.62 -20.10 9.92
C HIS A 7 -7.72 -19.39 9.14
N ASN A 8 -8.96 -19.53 9.63
CA ASN A 8 -10.14 -18.87 9.09
C ASN A 8 -10.14 -17.40 9.54
N PRO A 9 -10.16 -16.40 8.62
CA PRO A 9 -10.10 -14.98 9.02
C PRO A 9 -11.43 -14.41 9.56
N ASP A 10 -12.52 -15.18 9.57
CA ASP A 10 -13.84 -14.69 9.97
C ASP A 10 -14.12 -14.88 11.46
N THR A 11 -13.60 -13.98 12.32
CA THR A 11 -14.23 -13.70 13.65
C THR A 11 -13.78 -12.39 14.33
N ARG A 12 -13.36 -11.36 13.58
CA ARG A 12 -13.34 -10.00 14.15
C ARG A 12 -14.75 -9.43 14.02
N GLY A 13 -15.42 -9.19 15.14
CA GLY A 13 -16.72 -8.53 15.15
C GLY A 13 -16.66 -7.26 14.30
N ILE A 14 -17.58 -7.15 13.33
CA ILE A 14 -17.69 -6.01 12.43
C ILE A 14 -18.11 -4.79 13.26
N HIS A 15 -17.13 -4.12 13.85
CA HIS A 15 -17.28 -2.74 14.24
C HIS A 15 -17.11 -1.91 12.96
N ASN A 16 -18.22 -1.40 12.43
CA ASN A 16 -18.26 -0.42 11.32
C ASN A 16 -17.65 0.96 11.71
N ALA A 17 -16.79 1.00 12.74
CA ALA A 17 -16.16 2.22 13.20
C ALA A 17 -14.99 2.57 12.26
N MET A 18 -15.05 3.78 11.70
CA MET A 18 -13.99 4.33 10.87
C MET A 18 -13.09 5.22 11.73
N ASP A 19 -11.79 4.97 11.68
CA ASP A 19 -10.80 5.82 12.35
C ASP A 19 -10.41 7.01 11.48
N VAL A 20 -10.45 6.87 10.14
CA VAL A 20 -10.22 7.97 9.20
C VAL A 20 -11.27 7.93 8.09
N GLU A 21 -11.85 9.08 7.78
CA GLU A 21 -12.70 9.27 6.60
C GLU A 21 -12.27 10.52 5.84
N LEU A 22 -12.11 10.39 4.52
CA LEU A 22 -12.00 11.52 3.60
C LEU A 22 -13.29 11.57 2.78
N ARG A 23 -13.95 12.72 2.76
CA ARG A 23 -15.20 12.93 2.00
C ARG A 23 -15.00 14.01 0.95
N LYS A 24 -14.95 13.59 -0.31
CA LYS A 24 -14.75 14.44 -1.49
C LYS A 24 -13.61 15.45 -1.31
N VAL A 25 -12.47 15.00 -0.80
CA VAL A 25 -11.37 15.89 -0.42
C VAL A 25 -10.63 16.36 -1.67
N PHE A 26 -10.46 17.67 -1.79
CA PHE A 26 -9.64 18.30 -2.82
C PHE A 26 -8.47 19.05 -2.21
N LYS A 27 -7.35 19.10 -2.93
CA LYS A 27 -6.23 19.98 -2.62
C LYS A 27 -5.64 20.56 -3.89
N VAL A 28 -5.61 21.89 -3.93
CA VAL A 28 -5.03 22.69 -5.02
C VAL A 28 -3.82 23.45 -4.49
N PHE A 29 -2.71 23.40 -5.22
CA PHE A 29 -1.51 24.21 -5.00
C PHE A 29 -1.30 25.09 -6.23
N ASN A 30 -1.32 26.42 -6.06
CA ASN A 30 -1.03 27.37 -7.15
C ASN A 30 -1.80 27.10 -8.46
N GLY A 31 -3.05 26.64 -8.37
CA GLY A 31 -3.90 26.30 -9.52
C GLY A 31 -3.81 24.84 -9.99
N GLU A 32 -2.82 24.07 -9.54
CA GLU A 32 -2.69 22.64 -9.84
C GLU A 32 -3.38 21.77 -8.79
N THR A 33 -4.24 20.85 -9.22
CA THR A 33 -5.01 19.99 -8.31
C THR A 33 -4.26 18.68 -8.03
N ALA A 34 -3.62 18.60 -6.86
CA ALA A 34 -2.85 17.44 -6.40
C ALA A 34 -3.73 16.31 -5.83
N VAL A 35 -4.91 16.64 -5.27
CA VAL A 35 -5.91 15.67 -4.79
C VAL A 35 -7.26 16.06 -5.35
N ARG A 36 -7.93 15.13 -6.04
CA ARG A 36 -9.07 15.38 -6.94
C ARG A 36 -10.34 14.66 -6.48
N GLY A 37 -10.87 15.07 -5.34
CA GLY A 37 -12.14 14.55 -4.81
C GLY A 37 -11.97 13.13 -4.29
N VAL A 38 -11.00 12.92 -3.41
CA VAL A 38 -10.73 11.61 -2.81
C VAL A 38 -11.78 11.31 -1.74
N ASP A 39 -12.45 10.17 -1.92
CA ASP A 39 -13.26 9.50 -0.91
C ASP A 39 -12.47 8.29 -0.39
N LEU A 40 -12.37 8.18 0.93
CA LEU A 40 -11.57 7.15 1.59
C LEU A 40 -12.17 6.79 2.95
N ASP A 41 -12.32 5.50 3.21
CA ASP A 41 -12.72 4.94 4.50
C ASP A 41 -11.61 4.03 5.03
N ILE A 42 -11.11 4.32 6.24
CA ILE A 42 -10.14 3.48 6.94
C ILE A 42 -10.77 3.00 8.24
N ARG A 43 -10.85 1.68 8.38
CA ARG A 43 -11.48 1.01 9.52
C ARG A 43 -10.57 1.09 10.74
N GLN A 44 -11.18 1.03 11.91
CA GLN A 44 -10.45 0.95 13.16
C GLN A 44 -9.57 -0.32 13.21
N GLY A 45 -8.29 -0.15 13.55
CA GLY A 45 -7.28 -1.20 13.65
C GLY A 45 -6.80 -1.75 12.31
N GLU A 46 -7.04 -1.03 11.21
CA GLU A 46 -6.64 -1.42 9.86
C GLU A 46 -5.22 -0.99 9.53
N PHE A 47 -4.44 -1.87 8.90
CA PHE A 47 -3.23 -1.47 8.20
C PHE A 47 -3.60 -1.09 6.77
N PHE A 48 -3.69 0.21 6.52
CA PHE A 48 -4.10 0.76 5.23
C PHE A 48 -2.92 1.38 4.49
N SER A 49 -2.73 1.02 3.22
CA SER A 49 -1.69 1.64 2.39
C SER A 49 -2.28 2.51 1.28
N ILE A 50 -1.64 3.65 1.05
CA ILE A 50 -1.84 4.51 -0.11
C ILE A 50 -0.64 4.29 -1.03
N LEU A 51 -0.90 3.68 -2.18
CA LEU A 51 0.10 3.26 -3.15
C LEU A 51 -0.12 3.98 -4.49
N GLY A 52 0.93 4.23 -5.25
CA GLY A 52 0.82 4.88 -6.55
C GLY A 52 2.14 5.52 -7.02
N PRO A 53 2.22 6.03 -8.26
CA PRO A 53 3.42 6.65 -8.80
C PRO A 53 3.88 7.89 -8.03
N SER A 54 5.13 8.31 -8.25
CA SER A 54 5.61 9.61 -7.77
C SER A 54 4.73 10.75 -8.29
N GLY A 55 4.39 11.70 -7.42
CA GLY A 55 3.57 12.87 -7.80
C GLY A 55 2.06 12.62 -7.87
N CYS A 56 1.55 11.41 -7.66
CA CYS A 56 0.10 11.16 -7.76
C CYS A 56 -0.76 11.65 -6.58
N GLY A 57 -0.17 12.32 -5.58
CA GLY A 57 -0.89 12.94 -4.46
C GLY A 57 -0.87 12.18 -3.13
N LYS A 58 -0.18 11.03 -3.02
CA LYS A 58 -0.15 10.19 -1.80
C LYS A 58 0.29 10.95 -0.54
N THR A 59 1.47 11.58 -0.57
CA THR A 59 2.01 12.35 0.55
C THR A 59 1.12 13.56 0.86
N THR A 60 0.50 14.16 -0.15
CA THR A 60 -0.49 15.22 0.06
C THR A 60 -1.71 14.69 0.82
N THR A 61 -2.26 13.55 0.44
CA THR A 61 -3.35 12.87 1.14
C THR A 61 -2.98 12.58 2.61
N LEU A 62 -1.78 12.04 2.86
CA LEU A 62 -1.30 11.77 4.22
C LEU A 62 -1.15 13.06 5.04
N ARG A 63 -0.63 14.14 4.43
CA ARG A 63 -0.49 15.46 5.08
C ARG A 63 -1.83 16.12 5.36
N LEU A 64 -2.85 15.88 4.53
CA LEU A 64 -4.23 16.31 4.78
C LEU A 64 -4.82 15.59 5.99
N ILE A 65 -4.54 14.30 6.18
CA ILE A 65 -4.93 13.55 7.40
C ILE A 65 -4.16 14.06 8.62
N ALA A 66 -2.85 14.30 8.48
CA ALA A 66 -2.00 14.80 9.55
C ALA A 66 -2.28 16.25 9.97
N GLY A 67 -2.88 17.05 9.09
CA GLY A 67 -3.13 18.48 9.29
C GLY A 67 -1.96 19.39 8.94
N PHE A 68 -0.94 18.86 8.28
CA PHE A 68 0.14 19.69 7.71
C PHE A 68 -0.32 20.44 6.45
N GLU A 69 -1.37 19.93 5.80
CA GLU A 69 -2.07 20.63 4.72
C GLU A 69 -3.55 20.78 5.08
N MET A 70 -4.13 21.92 4.69
CA MET A 70 -5.59 22.12 4.74
C MET A 70 -6.22 21.74 3.40
N PRO A 71 -7.36 21.03 3.40
CA PRO A 71 -8.08 20.72 2.17
C PRO A 71 -8.61 22.01 1.53
N SER A 72 -8.59 22.08 0.21
CA SER A 72 -9.22 23.16 -0.56
C SER A 72 -10.74 23.01 -0.60
N ALA A 73 -11.25 21.77 -0.54
CA ALA A 73 -12.66 21.43 -0.39
C ALA A 73 -12.80 20.01 0.20
N GLY A 74 -14.00 19.68 0.68
CA GLY A 74 -14.30 18.40 1.30
C GLY A 74 -13.96 18.36 2.80
N GLU A 75 -14.08 17.17 3.40
CA GLU A 75 -13.94 16.98 4.84
C GLU A 75 -12.96 15.86 5.18
N VAL A 76 -12.17 16.09 6.22
CA VAL A 76 -11.32 15.07 6.86
C VAL A 76 -11.93 14.78 8.21
N LEU A 77 -12.31 13.53 8.47
CA LEU A 77 -12.80 13.09 9.76
C LEU A 77 -11.85 12.07 10.37
N ILE A 78 -11.65 12.16 11.68
CA ILE A 78 -10.89 11.17 12.45
C ILE A 78 -11.74 10.79 13.66
N GLN A 79 -12.04 9.50 13.81
CA GLN A 79 -12.99 8.98 14.80
C GLN A 79 -14.34 9.73 14.76
N SER A 80 -14.87 9.90 13.54
CA SER A 80 -16.10 10.65 13.22
C SER A 80 -16.11 12.14 13.61
N GLN A 81 -14.98 12.71 14.08
CA GLN A 81 -14.85 14.13 14.37
C GLN A 81 -14.18 14.87 13.21
N SER A 82 -14.75 16.01 12.81
CA SER A 82 -14.15 16.83 11.75
C SER A 82 -12.79 17.40 12.19
N MET A 83 -11.79 17.17 11.36
CA MET A 83 -10.41 17.65 11.52
C MET A 83 -10.05 18.76 10.53
N THR A 84 -10.96 19.14 9.63
CA THR A 84 -10.70 20.09 8.53
C THR A 84 -10.02 21.39 8.98
N SER A 85 -10.42 21.95 10.12
CA SER A 85 -9.83 23.17 10.70
C SER A 85 -8.99 22.92 11.95
N VAL A 86 -8.76 21.67 12.31
CA VAL A 86 -7.98 21.30 13.50
C VAL A 86 -6.49 21.28 13.13
N PRO A 87 -5.64 22.06 13.84
CA PRO A 87 -4.21 22.10 13.55
C PRO A 87 -3.53 20.77 13.93
N PRO A 88 -2.37 20.45 13.33
CA PRO A 88 -1.76 19.12 13.42
C PRO A 88 -1.45 18.69 14.86
N TYR A 89 -1.00 19.62 15.72
CA TYR A 89 -0.67 19.34 17.12
C TYR A 89 -1.88 19.04 18.03
N ARG A 90 -3.11 19.22 17.54
CA ARG A 90 -4.36 18.84 18.23
C ARG A 90 -5.06 17.63 17.64
N ARG A 91 -4.59 17.12 16.49
CA ARG A 91 -5.18 15.93 15.89
C ARG A 91 -4.75 14.68 16.68
N PRO A 92 -5.60 13.66 16.81
CA PRO A 92 -5.27 12.44 17.53
C PRO A 92 -4.41 11.49 16.67
N VAL A 93 -3.44 12.03 15.93
CA VAL A 93 -2.57 11.28 15.02
C VAL A 93 -1.11 11.62 15.27
N ASN A 94 -0.23 10.68 14.94
CA ASN A 94 1.21 10.92 14.95
C ASN A 94 1.82 10.44 13.64
N THR A 95 2.78 11.19 13.11
CA THR A 95 3.44 10.89 11.83
C THR A 95 4.88 10.46 12.03
N VAL A 96 5.27 9.38 11.35
CA VAL A 96 6.65 8.98 11.12
C VAL A 96 7.03 9.41 9.72
N PHE A 97 7.98 10.35 9.61
CA PHE A 97 8.45 10.89 8.34
C PHE A 97 9.53 10.01 7.72
N GLN A 98 9.70 10.13 6.40
CA GLN A 98 10.71 9.42 5.60
C GLN A 98 12.15 9.57 6.15
N SER A 99 12.53 10.77 6.60
CA SER A 99 13.85 11.04 7.19
C SER A 99 13.91 10.79 8.71
N TYR A 100 12.88 10.15 9.28
CA TYR A 100 12.63 9.90 10.71
C TYR A 100 12.46 11.16 11.57
N ALA A 101 12.99 12.31 11.12
CA ALA A 101 12.95 13.60 11.78
C ALA A 101 13.35 13.53 13.27
N LEU A 102 14.35 12.71 13.61
CA LEU A 102 14.88 12.62 14.97
C LEU A 102 15.65 13.89 15.33
N PHE A 103 15.58 14.29 16.60
CA PHE A 103 16.36 15.40 17.11
C PHE A 103 17.78 14.93 17.40
N ASN A 104 18.72 15.28 16.51
CA ASN A 104 20.11 14.82 16.56
C ASN A 104 20.88 15.21 17.84
N HIS A 105 20.41 16.24 18.54
CA HIS A 105 20.99 16.72 19.79
C HIS A 105 20.36 16.09 21.06
N LEU A 106 19.34 15.24 20.90
CA LEU A 106 18.66 14.55 21.99
C LEU A 106 19.01 13.07 21.98
N SER A 107 19.08 12.45 23.16
CA SER A 107 19.21 10.99 23.29
C SER A 107 17.97 10.28 22.73
N VAL A 108 18.05 8.95 22.54
CA VAL A 108 16.88 8.12 22.22
C VAL A 108 15.76 8.32 23.25
N TRP A 109 16.11 8.27 24.54
CA TRP A 109 15.18 8.51 25.62
C TRP A 109 14.50 9.89 25.52
N ASP A 110 15.29 10.94 25.27
CA ASP A 110 14.78 12.30 25.17
C ASP A 110 13.94 12.52 23.90
N ASN A 111 14.29 11.88 22.79
CA ASN A 111 13.49 11.89 21.57
C ASN A 111 12.08 11.36 21.83
N ILE A 112 11.97 10.22 22.53
CA ILE A 112 10.68 9.60 22.86
C ILE A 112 9.94 10.43 23.92
N ALA A 113 10.64 10.92 24.95
CA ALA A 113 10.04 11.69 26.04
C ALA A 113 9.51 13.08 25.60
N PHE A 114 10.01 13.64 24.50
CA PHE A 114 9.77 15.02 24.07
C PHE A 114 8.28 15.40 24.01
N GLY A 115 7.45 14.61 23.32
CA GLY A 115 6.02 14.89 23.18
C GLY A 115 5.26 14.85 24.51
N LEU A 116 5.67 13.96 25.43
CA LEU A 116 5.08 13.86 26.76
C LEU A 116 5.43 15.07 27.65
N ARG A 117 6.66 15.59 27.51
CA ARG A 117 7.11 16.80 28.21
C ARG A 117 6.34 18.03 27.76
N ILE A 118 6.10 18.19 26.46
CA ILE A 118 5.28 19.28 25.90
C ILE A 118 3.85 19.23 26.45
N LYS A 119 3.27 18.04 26.62
CA LYS A 119 1.95 17.84 27.24
C LYS A 119 1.93 18.11 28.75
N GLY A 120 3.08 18.41 29.36
CA GLY A 120 3.17 18.72 30.80
C GLY A 120 2.90 17.52 31.71
N LEU A 121 3.13 16.29 31.24
CA LEU A 121 2.89 15.09 32.06
C LEU A 121 3.88 15.00 33.25
N PRO A 122 3.48 14.38 34.38
CA PRO A 122 4.37 14.17 35.52
C PRO A 122 5.61 13.35 35.15
N LYS A 123 6.77 13.67 35.74
CA LYS A 123 8.06 13.00 35.45
C LYS A 123 8.01 11.48 35.58
N ALA A 124 7.32 10.96 36.60
CA ALA A 124 7.16 9.52 36.79
C ALA A 124 6.39 8.88 35.63
N THR A 125 5.25 9.47 35.25
CA THR A 125 4.44 9.02 34.10
C THR A 125 5.23 9.06 32.79
N ILE A 126 6.06 10.09 32.59
CA ILE A 126 6.95 10.17 31.42
C ILE A 126 7.91 8.99 31.42
N ALA A 127 8.56 8.72 32.56
CA ALA A 127 9.52 7.63 32.65
C ALA A 127 8.88 6.25 32.37
N ASP A 128 7.69 6.00 32.91
CA ASP A 128 7.01 4.72 32.70
C ASP A 128 6.62 4.52 31.23
N ARG A 129 6.04 5.55 30.59
CA ARG A 129 5.65 5.48 29.17
C ARG A 129 6.85 5.33 28.23
N VAL A 130 7.96 6.01 28.51
CA VAL A 130 9.15 5.91 27.66
C VAL A 130 9.78 4.52 27.81
N LYS A 131 9.82 3.93 29.01
CA LYS A 131 10.26 2.54 29.20
C LYS A 131 9.37 1.55 28.45
N GLU A 132 8.05 1.72 28.53
CA GLU A 132 7.08 0.89 27.79
C GLU A 132 7.34 0.98 26.28
N ALA A 133 7.48 2.20 25.74
CA ALA A 133 7.73 2.43 24.32
C ALA A 133 9.09 1.87 23.87
N LEU A 134 10.14 2.00 24.67
CA LEU A 134 11.45 1.42 24.36
C LEU A 134 11.41 -0.10 24.29
N LYS A 135 10.73 -0.74 25.23
CA LYS A 135 10.55 -2.19 25.27
C LYS A 135 9.78 -2.69 24.05
N LEU A 136 8.70 -1.99 23.69
CA LEU A 136 7.88 -2.30 22.52
C LEU A 136 8.71 -2.36 21.23
N VAL A 137 9.63 -1.41 21.05
CA VAL A 137 10.50 -1.36 19.86
C VAL A 137 11.87 -2.03 20.04
N LYS A 138 12.10 -2.71 21.18
CA LYS A 138 13.36 -3.39 21.54
C LYS A 138 14.59 -2.46 21.55
N MET A 139 14.44 -1.25 22.08
CA MET A 139 15.48 -0.21 22.12
C MET A 139 15.99 0.14 23.53
N ASP A 140 15.64 -0.63 24.57
CA ASP A 140 16.00 -0.33 25.97
C ASP A 140 17.51 -0.12 26.17
N ALA A 141 18.34 -0.98 25.58
CA ALA A 141 19.80 -0.92 25.68
C ALA A 141 20.42 0.31 25.00
N PHE A 142 19.65 1.03 24.18
CA PHE A 142 20.11 2.17 23.38
C PHE A 142 19.56 3.51 23.89
N ALA A 143 18.84 3.53 25.01
CA ALA A 143 18.15 4.72 25.53
C ALA A 143 19.03 5.97 25.65
N ASN A 144 20.31 5.80 26.00
CA ASN A 144 21.26 6.91 26.20
C ASN A 144 22.03 7.31 24.93
N ARG A 145 21.85 6.59 23.80
CA ARG A 145 22.56 6.91 22.56
C ARG A 145 21.94 8.11 21.85
N LEU A 146 22.75 8.78 21.03
CA LEU A 146 22.30 9.80 20.09
C LEU A 146 21.92 9.15 18.74
N PRO A 147 21.06 9.77 17.92
CA PRO A 147 20.63 9.22 16.63
C PRO A 147 21.79 8.85 15.68
N ASN A 148 22.87 9.63 15.66
CA ASN A 148 24.05 9.37 14.83
C ASN A 148 24.87 8.13 15.26
N GLN A 149 24.53 7.51 16.40
CA GLN A 149 25.16 6.28 16.92
C GLN A 149 24.30 5.03 16.64
N LEU A 150 23.24 5.17 15.84
CA LEU A 150 22.26 4.13 15.53
C LEU A 150 22.27 3.79 14.04
N SER A 151 21.99 2.51 13.73
CA SER A 151 21.69 2.09 12.35
C SER A 151 20.37 2.68 11.85
N GLY A 152 20.13 2.66 10.53
CA GLY A 152 18.87 3.18 9.96
C GLY A 152 17.61 2.54 10.55
N GLY A 153 17.61 1.22 10.74
CA GLY A 153 16.49 0.49 11.34
C GLY A 153 16.32 0.80 12.84
N GLN A 154 17.43 1.03 13.56
CA GLN A 154 17.36 1.50 14.94
C GLN A 154 16.78 2.92 15.02
N GLN A 155 17.15 3.82 14.11
CA GLN A 155 16.56 5.16 14.05
C GLN A 155 15.05 5.10 13.75
N GLN A 156 14.64 4.22 12.83
CA GLN A 156 13.23 3.99 12.52
C GLN A 156 12.45 3.50 13.75
N ARG A 157 12.99 2.51 14.50
CA ARG A 157 12.40 2.03 15.78
C ARG A 157 12.20 3.18 16.77
N VAL A 158 13.18 4.06 16.90
CA VAL A 158 13.08 5.24 17.78
C VAL A 158 12.00 6.20 17.30
N ALA A 159 11.88 6.42 15.98
CA ALA A 159 10.83 7.26 15.42
C ALA A 159 9.43 6.68 15.65
N LEU A 160 9.26 5.35 15.49
CA LEU A 160 8.03 4.63 15.83
C LEU A 160 7.70 4.76 17.31
N ALA A 161 8.66 4.50 18.21
CA ALA A 161 8.46 4.66 19.65
C ALA A 161 8.03 6.08 20.02
N ARG A 162 8.67 7.10 19.43
CA ARG A 162 8.32 8.51 19.64
C ARG A 162 6.90 8.83 19.15
N ALA A 163 6.45 8.23 18.07
CA ALA A 163 5.08 8.41 17.59
C ALA A 163 4.06 7.71 18.50
N LEU A 164 4.35 6.47 18.92
CA LEU A 164 3.46 5.61 19.70
C LEU A 164 3.34 6.00 21.17
N VAL A 165 4.37 6.61 21.77
CA VAL A 165 4.36 6.98 23.20
C VAL A 165 3.21 7.94 23.56
N ASN A 166 2.73 8.70 22.58
CA ASN A 166 1.59 9.61 22.73
C ASN A 166 0.23 8.92 22.71
N ARG A 167 0.18 7.62 22.38
CA ARG A 167 -1.02 6.81 22.17
C ARG A 167 -1.99 7.49 21.20
N PRO A 168 -1.57 7.72 19.94
CA PRO A 168 -2.46 8.28 18.92
C PRO A 168 -3.63 7.33 18.63
N ALA A 169 -4.70 7.85 18.03
CA ALA A 169 -5.75 7.03 17.42
C ALA A 169 -5.30 6.44 16.07
N VAL A 170 -4.46 7.16 15.33
CA VAL A 170 -3.95 6.72 14.02
C VAL A 170 -2.46 7.02 13.90
N LEU A 171 -1.69 6.03 13.45
CA LEU A 171 -0.27 6.18 13.11
C LEU A 171 -0.12 6.40 11.60
N LEU A 172 0.50 7.51 11.21
CA LEU A 172 0.75 7.86 9.82
C LEU A 172 2.22 7.59 9.47
N LEU A 173 2.47 6.86 8.38
CA LEU A 173 3.82 6.46 7.96
C LEU A 173 4.08 6.99 6.54
N ASP A 174 5.03 7.93 6.39
CA ASP A 174 5.39 8.53 5.08
C ASP A 174 6.69 7.88 4.56
N GLU A 175 6.56 6.92 3.65
CA GLU A 175 7.66 6.10 3.10
C GLU A 175 8.63 5.58 4.18
N PRO A 176 8.12 4.89 5.22
CA PRO A 176 8.88 4.59 6.44
C PRO A 176 10.10 3.69 6.20
N LEU A 177 10.15 2.99 5.07
CA LEU A 177 11.16 1.99 4.73
C LEU A 177 12.05 2.38 3.54
N GLY A 178 11.78 3.53 2.91
CA GLY A 178 12.45 3.95 1.66
C GLY A 178 13.95 4.21 1.81
N ALA A 179 14.41 4.57 3.01
CA ALA A 179 15.81 4.88 3.29
C ALA A 179 16.68 3.68 3.68
N LEU A 180 16.12 2.47 3.72
CA LEU A 180 16.79 1.26 4.20
C LEU A 180 17.33 0.40 3.04
N ASP A 181 18.40 -0.36 3.28
CA ASP A 181 18.85 -1.40 2.36
C ASP A 181 17.86 -2.58 2.33
N LEU A 182 17.96 -3.43 1.30
CA LEU A 182 17.00 -4.51 1.06
C LEU A 182 16.86 -5.51 2.23
N LYS A 183 17.97 -5.87 2.88
CA LYS A 183 17.93 -6.86 3.98
C LYS A 183 17.22 -6.26 5.18
N LEU A 184 17.63 -5.04 5.56
CA LEU A 184 17.05 -4.34 6.70
C LEU A 184 15.59 -3.97 6.45
N ARG A 185 15.23 -3.61 5.21
CA ARG A 185 13.85 -3.36 4.80
C ARG A 185 12.96 -4.57 5.11
N LYS A 186 13.34 -5.77 4.67
CA LYS A 186 12.58 -7.00 4.92
C LYS A 186 12.43 -7.32 6.41
N GLU A 187 13.50 -7.15 7.18
CA GLU A 187 13.46 -7.32 8.63
C GLU A 187 12.46 -6.33 9.27
N MET A 188 12.51 -5.06 8.86
CA MET A 188 11.62 -4.03 9.39
C MET A 188 10.15 -4.17 8.94
N GLN A 189 9.88 -4.72 7.75
CA GLN A 189 8.53 -5.06 7.31
C GLN A 189 7.87 -6.06 8.28
N VAL A 190 8.58 -7.15 8.60
CA VAL A 190 8.09 -8.17 9.54
C VAL A 190 7.84 -7.56 10.91
N GLU A 191 8.73 -6.69 11.38
CA GLU A 191 8.55 -6.03 12.67
C GLU A 191 7.40 -5.04 12.70
N LEU A 192 7.19 -4.25 11.64
CA LEU A 192 6.04 -3.37 11.52
C LEU A 192 4.73 -4.16 11.52
N SER A 193 4.68 -5.30 10.82
CA SER A 193 3.52 -6.19 10.82
C SER A 193 3.21 -6.74 12.21
N ASN A 194 4.22 -7.27 12.91
CA ASN A 194 4.06 -7.75 14.28
C ASN A 194 3.63 -6.63 15.24
N LEU A 195 4.23 -5.45 15.12
CA LEU A 195 3.89 -4.30 15.95
C LEU A 195 2.44 -3.85 15.75
N HIS A 196 1.96 -3.84 14.50
CA HIS A 196 0.56 -3.55 14.19
C HIS A 196 -0.38 -4.60 14.83
N GLN A 197 -0.06 -5.88 14.68
CA GLN A 197 -0.85 -6.97 15.27
C GLN A 197 -0.92 -6.89 16.81
N ASP A 198 0.20 -6.58 17.46
CA ASP A 198 0.27 -6.48 18.92
C ASP A 198 -0.51 -5.28 19.47
N LEU A 199 -0.58 -4.18 18.71
CA LEU A 199 -1.21 -2.93 19.16
C LEU A 199 -2.69 -2.80 18.78
N GLY A 200 -3.10 -3.38 17.65
CA GLY A 200 -4.45 -3.20 17.09
C GLY A 200 -4.79 -1.74 16.75
N LEU A 201 -3.77 -0.90 16.54
CA LEU A 201 -3.89 0.52 16.23
C LEU A 201 -3.98 0.71 14.71
N THR A 202 -4.79 1.67 14.23
CA THR A 202 -4.89 1.99 12.80
C THR A 202 -3.58 2.57 12.25
N PHE A 203 -3.05 1.96 11.19
CA PHE A 203 -1.85 2.41 10.49
C PHE A 203 -2.23 2.90 9.09
N VAL A 204 -1.76 4.09 8.70
CA VAL A 204 -1.89 4.60 7.33
C VAL A 204 -0.51 4.83 6.76
N MET A 205 -0.13 4.01 5.79
CA MET A 205 1.18 4.06 5.16
C MET A 205 1.09 4.64 3.75
N VAL A 206 1.99 5.55 3.41
CA VAL A 206 2.26 5.92 2.02
C VAL A 206 3.54 5.20 1.58
N THR A 207 3.48 4.52 0.45
CA THR A 207 4.67 3.93 -0.19
C THR A 207 4.55 4.00 -1.70
N HIS A 208 5.70 3.91 -2.37
CA HIS A 208 5.80 3.64 -3.80
C HIS A 208 6.21 2.18 -4.09
N ASP A 209 6.55 1.42 -3.05
CA ASP A 209 6.94 0.02 -3.14
C ASP A 209 5.70 -0.89 -3.06
N GLN A 210 5.53 -1.71 -4.09
CA GLN A 210 4.36 -2.58 -4.22
C GLN A 210 4.46 -3.80 -3.30
N GLU A 211 5.66 -4.34 -3.07
CA GLU A 211 5.88 -5.48 -2.18
C GLU A 211 5.51 -5.09 -0.74
N GLU A 212 5.87 -3.88 -0.32
CA GLU A 212 5.46 -3.30 0.98
C GLU A 212 3.94 -3.22 1.11
N ALA A 213 3.26 -2.62 0.13
CA ALA A 213 1.82 -2.45 0.18
C ALA A 213 1.08 -3.80 0.18
N LEU A 214 1.50 -4.75 -0.67
CA LEU A 214 0.86 -6.05 -0.82
C LEU A 214 1.09 -6.98 0.38
N SER A 215 2.24 -6.86 1.07
CA SER A 215 2.60 -7.76 2.17
C SER A 215 2.14 -7.28 3.55
N LEU A 216 2.01 -5.97 3.76
CA LEU A 216 1.69 -5.41 5.08
C LEU A 216 0.22 -5.02 5.27
N SER A 217 -0.48 -4.69 4.18
CA SER A 217 -1.76 -3.99 4.28
C SER A 217 -2.95 -4.95 4.30
N ASP A 218 -3.94 -4.62 5.12
CA ASP A 218 -5.28 -5.22 5.03
C ASP A 218 -6.01 -4.71 3.78
N ARG A 219 -5.89 -3.41 3.48
CA ARG A 219 -6.42 -2.75 2.29
C ARG A 219 -5.44 -1.74 1.70
N ILE A 220 -5.53 -1.57 0.39
CA ILE A 220 -4.69 -0.65 -0.38
C ILE A 220 -5.60 0.26 -1.21
N ALA A 221 -5.36 1.58 -1.15
CA ALA A 221 -5.82 2.53 -2.15
C ALA A 221 -4.72 2.73 -3.20
N VAL A 222 -5.01 2.39 -4.45
CA VAL A 222 -4.15 2.74 -5.59
C VAL A 222 -4.55 4.12 -6.09
N MET A 223 -3.60 5.05 -6.08
CA MET A 223 -3.79 6.44 -6.51
C MET A 223 -3.10 6.74 -7.84
N TYR A 224 -3.80 7.46 -8.71
CA TYR A 224 -3.30 7.97 -9.98
C TYR A 224 -3.82 9.38 -10.24
N GLU A 225 -2.94 10.29 -10.66
CA GLU A 225 -3.27 11.69 -10.96
C GLU A 225 -4.19 12.40 -9.93
N GLY A 226 -3.94 12.18 -8.63
CA GLY A 226 -4.71 12.78 -7.55
C GLY A 226 -6.05 12.11 -7.25
N ARG A 227 -6.40 11.01 -7.92
CA ARG A 227 -7.62 10.23 -7.70
C ARG A 227 -7.29 8.87 -7.10
N VAL A 228 -8.28 8.25 -6.46
CA VAL A 228 -8.22 6.83 -6.07
C VAL A 228 -8.83 6.02 -7.21
N GLU A 229 -8.02 5.16 -7.83
CA GLU A 229 -8.42 4.29 -8.94
C GLU A 229 -9.13 3.04 -8.44
N GLN A 230 -8.62 2.46 -7.35
CA GLN A 230 -9.16 1.25 -6.75
C GLN A 230 -8.81 1.20 -5.27
N ILE A 231 -9.77 0.72 -4.46
CA ILE A 231 -9.51 0.29 -3.09
C ILE A 231 -9.91 -1.19 -2.98
N GLY A 232 -9.05 -1.99 -2.36
CA GLY A 232 -9.32 -3.40 -2.13
C GLY A 232 -8.24 -4.04 -1.27
N THR A 233 -8.45 -5.31 -0.94
CA THR A 233 -7.42 -6.16 -0.34
C THR A 233 -6.24 -6.36 -1.31
N PRO A 234 -5.03 -6.71 -0.84
CA PRO A 234 -3.90 -7.02 -1.72
C PRO A 234 -4.25 -8.01 -2.84
N SER A 235 -5.03 -9.06 -2.52
CA SER A 235 -5.46 -10.05 -3.51
C SER A 235 -6.41 -9.46 -4.55
N GLU A 236 -7.37 -8.62 -4.15
CA GLU A 236 -8.26 -7.95 -5.10
C GLU A 236 -7.53 -6.97 -6.00
N ILE A 237 -6.57 -6.20 -5.46
CA ILE A 237 -5.74 -5.29 -6.26
C ILE A 237 -4.91 -6.07 -7.29
N TYR A 238 -4.28 -7.18 -6.89
CA TYR A 238 -3.38 -7.94 -7.74
C TYR A 238 -4.10 -8.80 -8.79
N GLU A 239 -5.09 -9.60 -8.35
CA GLU A 239 -5.77 -10.61 -9.17
C GLU A 239 -7.01 -10.04 -9.89
N ARG A 240 -7.59 -8.93 -9.41
CA ARG A 240 -8.81 -8.32 -9.96
C ARG A 240 -8.69 -6.80 -10.13
N PRO A 241 -7.69 -6.30 -10.90
CA PRO A 241 -7.56 -4.88 -11.18
C PRO A 241 -8.79 -4.36 -11.93
N ARG A 242 -9.30 -3.18 -11.53
CA ARG A 242 -10.49 -2.54 -12.11
C ARG A 242 -10.20 -1.68 -13.34
N THR A 243 -8.95 -1.23 -13.49
CA THR A 243 -8.52 -0.40 -14.61
C THR A 243 -7.23 -0.95 -15.21
N PRO A 244 -6.96 -0.71 -16.52
CA PRO A 244 -5.69 -1.07 -17.13
C PRO A 244 -4.49 -0.47 -16.41
N PHE A 245 -4.65 0.75 -15.87
CA PHE A 245 -3.62 1.38 -15.05
C PHE A 245 -3.28 0.55 -13.81
N VAL A 246 -4.27 0.09 -13.04
CA VAL A 246 -3.99 -0.74 -11.84
C VAL A 246 -3.35 -2.08 -12.23
N ALA A 247 -3.78 -2.66 -13.35
CA ALA A 247 -3.21 -3.91 -13.85
C ALA A 247 -1.73 -3.75 -14.24
N ASP A 248 -1.39 -2.66 -14.92
CA ASP A 248 -0.03 -2.30 -15.35
C ASP A 248 0.86 -1.87 -14.19
N PHE A 249 0.28 -1.14 -13.24
CA PHE A 249 1.03 -0.52 -12.16
C PHE A 249 1.40 -1.52 -11.05
N ILE A 250 0.59 -2.57 -10.82
CA ILE A 250 0.82 -3.54 -9.74
C ILE A 250 1.33 -4.86 -10.32
N GLY A 251 2.57 -5.22 -10.04
CA GLY A 251 3.24 -6.41 -10.58
C GLY A 251 3.54 -6.31 -12.07
N ASP A 252 4.30 -7.27 -12.60
CA ASP A 252 4.50 -7.37 -14.04
C ASP A 252 3.21 -7.86 -14.71
N THR A 253 2.91 -7.35 -15.91
CA THR A 253 1.77 -7.80 -16.71
C THR A 253 2.05 -7.64 -18.20
N ASN A 254 1.38 -8.47 -19.01
CA ASN A 254 1.32 -8.31 -20.45
C ASN A 254 -0.06 -7.77 -20.80
N LEU A 255 -0.12 -6.66 -21.54
CA LEU A 255 -1.37 -6.04 -21.96
C LEU A 255 -1.57 -6.23 -23.46
N PHE A 256 -2.70 -6.83 -23.83
CA PHE A 256 -3.09 -7.07 -25.21
C PHE A 256 -4.34 -6.25 -25.54
N PRO A 257 -4.20 -5.04 -26.13
CA PRO A 257 -5.32 -4.28 -26.64
C PRO A 257 -6.02 -5.04 -27.77
N GLY A 258 -7.35 -5.02 -27.78
CA GLY A 258 -8.14 -5.71 -28.78
C GLY A 258 -9.61 -5.32 -28.76
N ARG A 259 -10.40 -6.10 -29.50
CA ARG A 259 -11.84 -5.91 -29.65
C ARG A 259 -12.56 -7.20 -29.34
N VAL A 260 -13.74 -7.08 -28.77
CA VAL A 260 -14.62 -8.23 -28.55
C VAL A 260 -15.15 -8.71 -29.90
N ASP A 261 -14.76 -9.92 -30.29
CA ASP A 261 -15.15 -10.56 -31.54
C ASP A 261 -16.46 -11.34 -31.33
N GLU A 262 -16.50 -12.13 -30.26
CA GLU A 262 -17.66 -12.93 -29.87
C GLU A 262 -17.76 -12.95 -28.34
N ALA A 263 -18.98 -12.96 -27.81
CA ALA A 263 -19.22 -13.15 -26.38
C ALA A 263 -20.38 -14.13 -26.18
N ASP A 264 -20.09 -15.30 -25.59
CA ASP A 264 -21.09 -16.30 -25.26
C ASP A 264 -21.53 -16.16 -23.77
N GLY A 265 -22.23 -17.14 -23.22
CA GLY A 265 -22.69 -17.10 -21.81
C GLY A 265 -21.57 -17.14 -20.77
N SER A 266 -20.42 -17.74 -21.06
CA SER A 266 -19.33 -18.02 -20.10
C SER A 266 -17.96 -17.48 -20.52
N THR A 267 -17.76 -17.13 -21.78
CA THR A 267 -16.48 -16.71 -22.36
C THR A 267 -16.63 -15.48 -23.25
N ILE A 268 -15.50 -14.80 -23.45
CA ILE A 268 -15.34 -13.67 -24.35
C ILE A 268 -14.15 -13.98 -25.24
N GLN A 269 -14.34 -13.90 -26.55
CA GLN A 269 -13.27 -13.94 -27.52
C GLN A 269 -12.83 -12.52 -27.85
N VAL A 270 -11.56 -12.22 -27.60
CA VAL A 270 -10.92 -10.95 -27.92
C VAL A 270 -9.98 -11.13 -29.11
N LEU A 271 -10.09 -10.25 -30.10
CA LEU A 271 -9.20 -10.17 -31.25
C LEU A 271 -8.28 -8.96 -31.11
N THR A 272 -6.97 -9.17 -31.03
CA THR A 272 -5.98 -8.08 -31.01
C THR A 272 -5.80 -7.45 -32.40
N GLU A 273 -5.13 -6.29 -32.47
CA GLU A 273 -4.81 -5.63 -33.75
C GLU A 273 -3.98 -6.52 -34.68
N ASN A 274 -3.10 -7.35 -34.10
CA ASN A 274 -2.27 -8.32 -34.80
C ASN A 274 -2.99 -9.67 -35.05
N LYS A 275 -4.32 -9.69 -34.91
CA LYS A 275 -5.20 -10.85 -35.15
C LYS A 275 -4.98 -12.03 -34.20
N LEU A 276 -4.41 -11.80 -33.02
CA LEU A 276 -4.34 -12.81 -31.96
C LEU A 276 -5.73 -13.01 -31.37
N ARG A 277 -6.16 -14.27 -31.24
CA ARG A 277 -7.45 -14.62 -30.61
C ARG A 277 -7.22 -15.11 -29.20
N ILE A 278 -7.73 -14.38 -28.22
CA ILE A 278 -7.63 -14.71 -26.80
C ILE A 278 -9.02 -14.99 -26.26
N ILE A 279 -9.21 -16.15 -25.64
CA ILE A 279 -10.47 -16.55 -25.00
C ILE A 279 -10.34 -16.28 -23.50
N VAL A 280 -11.23 -15.45 -22.96
CA VAL A 280 -11.28 -15.06 -21.55
C VAL A 280 -12.53 -15.62 -20.92
N GLN A 281 -12.41 -16.23 -19.74
CA GLN A 281 -13.57 -16.66 -18.94
C GLN A 281 -14.23 -15.42 -18.31
N LYS A 282 -15.55 -15.33 -18.41
CA LYS A 282 -16.31 -14.26 -17.74
C LYS A 282 -16.22 -14.46 -16.23
N SER A 283 -15.85 -13.40 -15.52
CA SER A 283 -15.94 -13.38 -14.06
C SER A 283 -17.37 -13.11 -13.61
N GLU A 284 -17.73 -13.64 -12.44
CA GLU A 284 -19.00 -13.28 -11.78
C GLU A 284 -19.06 -11.76 -11.58
N GLY A 285 -20.15 -11.14 -12.03
CA GLY A 285 -20.35 -9.69 -11.96
C GLY A 285 -19.76 -8.88 -13.11
N MET A 286 -19.13 -9.52 -14.10
CA MET A 286 -18.80 -8.84 -15.36
C MET A 286 -20.11 -8.43 -16.07
N GLY A 287 -20.25 -7.13 -16.36
CA GLY A 287 -21.40 -6.60 -17.07
C GLY A 287 -21.51 -7.15 -18.50
N GLY A 288 -22.61 -6.81 -19.18
CA GLY A 288 -22.77 -7.16 -20.59
C GLY A 288 -21.69 -6.49 -21.44
N VAL A 289 -20.76 -7.29 -21.95
CA VAL A 289 -19.75 -6.86 -22.92
C VAL A 289 -20.37 -6.90 -24.31
N ARG A 290 -20.21 -5.83 -25.09
CA ARG A 290 -20.78 -5.72 -26.44
C ARG A 290 -19.79 -6.20 -27.48
N GLU A 291 -20.30 -6.79 -28.56
CA GLU A 291 -19.48 -7.02 -29.75
C GLU A 291 -18.85 -5.70 -30.23
N GLN A 292 -17.62 -5.79 -30.74
CA GLN A 292 -16.79 -4.66 -31.20
C GLN A 292 -16.35 -3.66 -30.13
N GLU A 293 -16.66 -3.90 -28.85
CA GLU A 293 -16.17 -3.10 -27.73
C GLU A 293 -14.63 -3.18 -27.63
N GLN A 294 -13.97 -2.04 -27.44
CA GLN A 294 -12.53 -2.00 -27.20
C GLN A 294 -12.23 -2.49 -25.79
N VAL A 295 -11.32 -3.45 -25.68
CA VAL A 295 -10.92 -4.05 -24.40
C VAL A 295 -9.41 -4.24 -24.36
N VAL A 296 -8.86 -4.42 -23.17
CA VAL A 296 -7.46 -4.82 -22.96
C VAL A 296 -7.46 -6.12 -22.18
N VAL A 297 -6.81 -7.15 -22.71
CA VAL A 297 -6.58 -8.39 -21.97
C VAL A 297 -5.28 -8.28 -21.21
N SER A 298 -5.34 -8.49 -19.90
CA SER A 298 -4.17 -8.50 -19.03
C SER A 298 -3.77 -9.93 -18.71
N VAL A 299 -2.52 -10.31 -18.95
CA VAL A 299 -1.98 -11.64 -18.62
C VAL A 299 -0.73 -11.49 -17.77
N ARG A 300 -0.82 -11.94 -16.53
CA ARG A 300 0.30 -12.00 -15.58
C ARG A 300 1.36 -13.01 -16.06
N PRO A 301 2.66 -12.68 -16.10
CA PRO A 301 3.71 -13.58 -16.56
C PRO A 301 3.75 -14.92 -15.81
N GLU A 302 3.50 -14.92 -14.51
CA GLU A 302 3.47 -16.13 -13.68
C GLU A 302 2.27 -17.06 -13.96
N LYS A 303 1.27 -16.59 -14.73
CA LYS A 303 0.15 -17.41 -15.21
C LYS A 303 0.42 -17.97 -16.62
N ILE A 304 1.58 -17.67 -17.22
CA ILE A 304 1.99 -18.18 -18.53
C ILE A 304 2.85 -19.43 -18.34
N LYS A 305 2.58 -20.47 -19.15
CA LYS A 305 3.42 -21.67 -19.22
C LYS A 305 4.16 -21.69 -20.56
N LEU A 306 5.47 -21.80 -20.51
CA LEU A 306 6.30 -21.98 -21.70
C LEU A 306 6.46 -23.48 -21.98
N SER A 307 6.32 -23.86 -23.25
CA SER A 307 6.53 -25.23 -23.73
C SER A 307 7.29 -25.19 -25.06
N ILE A 308 8.21 -26.14 -25.25
CA ILE A 308 8.94 -26.31 -26.52
C ILE A 308 8.10 -27.14 -27.50
N GLU A 309 7.24 -28.01 -26.98
CA GLU A 309 6.30 -28.80 -27.77
C GLU A 309 4.90 -28.17 -27.75
N PRO A 310 4.09 -28.33 -28.81
CA PRO A 310 2.71 -27.86 -28.81
C PRO A 310 1.93 -28.45 -27.62
N PRO A 311 1.35 -27.61 -26.74
CA PRO A 311 0.62 -28.09 -25.58
C PRO A 311 -0.70 -28.75 -25.98
N ASN A 312 -1.13 -29.75 -25.23
CA ASN A 312 -2.44 -30.38 -25.41
C ASN A 312 -3.56 -29.55 -24.75
N VAL A 313 -3.75 -28.32 -25.23
CA VAL A 313 -4.82 -27.40 -24.79
C VAL A 313 -5.61 -26.90 -25.99
N SER A 314 -6.89 -26.62 -25.80
CA SER A 314 -7.81 -26.25 -26.88
C SER A 314 -7.79 -24.78 -27.26
N ALA A 315 -7.21 -23.90 -26.44
CA ALA A 315 -7.21 -22.46 -26.64
C ALA A 315 -6.02 -21.78 -25.95
N ASN A 316 -5.77 -20.51 -26.31
CA ASN A 316 -4.76 -19.63 -25.71
C ASN A 316 -3.34 -20.23 -25.70
N TYR A 317 -2.97 -20.94 -26.76
CA TYR A 317 -1.59 -21.30 -27.05
C TYR A 317 -1.10 -20.45 -28.21
N PHE A 318 0.07 -19.84 -28.04
CA PHE A 318 0.65 -18.93 -29.03
C PHE A 318 2.11 -19.27 -29.24
N GLU A 319 2.52 -19.33 -30.50
CA GLU A 319 3.90 -19.63 -30.86
C GLU A 319 4.71 -18.32 -30.90
N GLY A 320 5.92 -18.36 -30.34
CA GLY A 320 6.79 -17.20 -30.26
C GLY A 320 8.25 -17.58 -30.19
N ASN A 321 9.13 -16.61 -30.44
CA ASN A 321 10.56 -16.77 -30.37
C ASN A 321 11.08 -16.20 -29.05
N LEU A 322 11.83 -17.01 -28.29
CA LEU A 322 12.52 -16.54 -27.10
C LEU A 322 13.64 -15.57 -27.50
N LYS A 323 13.53 -14.31 -27.07
CA LYS A 323 14.49 -13.25 -27.39
C LYS A 323 15.53 -13.05 -26.31
N HIS A 324 15.08 -13.04 -25.05
CA HIS A 324 15.94 -12.80 -23.90
C HIS A 324 15.60 -13.75 -22.76
N VAL A 325 16.64 -14.12 -22.03
CA VAL A 325 16.57 -14.89 -20.78
C VAL A 325 17.43 -14.17 -19.76
N MET A 326 16.82 -13.73 -18.67
CA MET A 326 17.48 -13.00 -17.60
C MET A 326 17.31 -13.78 -16.30
N TYR A 327 18.42 -14.14 -15.67
CA TYR A 327 18.41 -14.84 -14.38
C TYR A 327 18.34 -13.83 -13.23
N MET A 328 17.20 -13.80 -12.52
CA MET A 328 16.92 -12.87 -11.43
C MET A 328 17.16 -13.49 -10.04
N GLY A 329 17.87 -14.63 -9.99
CA GLY A 329 18.10 -15.38 -8.76
C GLY A 329 16.95 -16.32 -8.41
N THR A 330 15.83 -15.77 -7.91
CA THR A 330 14.67 -16.57 -7.48
C THR A 330 13.78 -17.03 -8.64
N HIS A 331 13.88 -16.36 -9.79
CA HIS A 331 13.10 -16.65 -10.98
C HIS A 331 13.92 -16.31 -12.24
N VAL A 332 13.42 -16.76 -13.39
CA VAL A 332 13.98 -16.46 -14.70
C VAL A 332 12.97 -15.63 -15.46
N HIS A 333 13.37 -14.45 -15.89
CA HIS A 333 12.55 -13.59 -16.73
C HIS A 333 12.84 -13.89 -18.19
N CYS A 334 11.83 -14.37 -18.91
CA CYS A 334 11.89 -14.70 -20.33
C CYS A 334 11.10 -13.67 -21.14
N VAL A 335 11.72 -13.09 -22.16
CA VAL A 335 11.04 -12.22 -23.13
C VAL A 335 10.78 -13.02 -24.40
N VAL A 336 9.51 -13.20 -24.76
CA VAL A 336 9.08 -13.96 -25.93
C VAL A 336 8.40 -13.01 -26.91
N GLU A 337 8.85 -12.99 -28.16
CA GLU A 337 8.17 -12.27 -29.24
C GLU A 337 7.21 -13.23 -29.95
N LEU A 338 5.91 -12.98 -29.85
CA LEU A 338 4.90 -13.82 -30.51
C LEU A 338 5.01 -13.68 -32.03
N LYS A 339 4.69 -14.74 -32.78
CA LYS A 339 4.66 -14.70 -34.25
C LYS A 339 3.66 -13.69 -34.81
N SER A 340 2.63 -13.32 -34.03
CA SER A 340 1.69 -12.25 -34.39
C SER A 340 2.34 -10.86 -34.38
N GLY A 341 3.43 -10.67 -33.63
CA GLY A 341 4.06 -9.37 -33.40
C GLY A 341 3.56 -8.65 -32.13
N ASP A 342 2.58 -9.22 -31.41
CA ASP A 342 2.22 -8.76 -30.07
C ASP A 342 3.40 -9.00 -29.10
N ARG A 343 3.60 -8.08 -28.17
CA ARG A 343 4.71 -8.07 -27.21
C ARG A 343 4.22 -8.11 -25.78
#